data_AF-A0A0K2JN01-F1
#
_entry.id   AF-A0A0K2JN01-F1
#
_cell.length_a   1.000
_cell.length_b   1.000
_cell.length_c   1.000
_cell.angle_alpha   90.00
_cell.angle_beta   90.00
_cell.angle_gamma   90.00
#
_symmetry.space_group_name_H-M   'P 1'
#
loop_
_entity.id
_entity.type
_entity.pdbx_description
1 polymer ?
#
loop_
_entity_poly.entity_id
_entity_poly.type
_entity_poly.pdbx_seq_one_letter_code
_entity_poly.pdbx_strand_id
1 'polypeptide(L)'
;MSIVETIIKKFLLGCLIPFIIIKKLLSFFLFFLLSITIYPFKQFMINIRDTILGKNKFLFKNAHDKYYKVPLITYFSSFTIIGFLVGLITSIHLDYISNTHQIDLFVSIISYLSSSFVYLLSFYFGMYRRFKIDTNNIESKGIFLENLSIHRQFLNLSFIPITFVITLIGIISSLKIPIKISIYDINNSLNYISDIMINYVDSNNFLIILLGFILNLTILVILLYIFTIPLQLIALFINYVFKYFYEHGSYYKDIFQDFNIDK
;
A
#
# COMPACT_ATOMS: atom_id res chain seq x y z
N MET A 1 -40.34 5.58 -41.98
CA MET A 1 -39.44 4.85 -41.07
C MET A 1 -40.26 3.77 -40.40
N SER A 2 -40.05 2.51 -40.78
CA SER A 2 -40.95 1.41 -40.42
C SER A 2 -40.85 1.07 -38.93
N ILE A 3 -41.92 0.59 -38.31
CA ILE A 3 -41.92 0.11 -36.91
C ILE A 3 -40.78 -0.89 -36.68
N VAL A 4 -40.46 -1.68 -37.70
CA VAL A 4 -39.35 -2.64 -37.75
C VAL A 4 -37.98 -1.96 -37.61
N GLU A 5 -37.71 -0.85 -38.30
CA GLU A 5 -36.47 -0.07 -38.14
C GLU A 5 -36.29 0.46 -36.71
N THR A 6 -37.37 0.90 -36.08
CA THR A 6 -37.33 1.44 -34.71
C THR A 6 -37.06 0.34 -33.67
N ILE A 7 -37.62 -0.86 -33.88
CA ILE A 7 -37.37 -2.04 -33.05
C ILE A 7 -35.93 -2.52 -33.21
N ILE A 8 -35.43 -2.62 -34.45
CA ILE A 8 -34.04 -3.02 -34.75
C ILE A 8 -33.04 -2.04 -34.13
N LYS A 9 -33.28 -0.72 -34.24
CA LYS A 9 -32.44 0.30 -33.60
C LYS A 9 -32.44 0.19 -32.08
N LYS A 10 -33.60 0.00 -31.44
CA LYS A 10 -33.66 -0.18 -29.97
C LYS A 10 -32.97 -1.46 -29.52
N PHE A 11 -33.09 -2.54 -30.28
CA PHE A 11 -32.42 -3.82 -29.99
C PHE A 11 -30.90 -3.70 -30.13
N LEU A 12 -30.41 -3.10 -31.22
CA LEU A 12 -28.98 -2.80 -31.41
C LEU A 12 -28.43 -1.87 -30.33
N LEU A 13 -29.18 -0.84 -29.93
CA LEU A 13 -28.79 0.06 -28.84
C LEU A 13 -28.70 -0.70 -27.51
N GLY A 14 -29.66 -1.57 -27.24
CA GLY A 14 -29.68 -2.45 -26.06
C GLY A 14 -28.49 -3.41 -26.00
N CYS A 15 -28.00 -3.89 -27.14
CA CYS A 15 -26.79 -4.73 -27.21
C CYS A 15 -25.48 -3.91 -27.16
N LEU A 16 -25.48 -2.68 -27.67
CA LEU A 16 -24.30 -1.80 -27.68
C LEU A 16 -23.97 -1.19 -26.31
N ILE A 17 -24.99 -0.91 -25.48
CA ILE A 17 -24.81 -0.33 -24.13
C ILE A 17 -23.94 -1.23 -23.24
N PRO A 18 -24.21 -2.55 -23.09
CA PRO A 18 -23.34 -3.47 -22.36
C PRO A 18 -21.91 -3.46 -22.90
N PHE A 19 -21.74 -3.50 -24.23
CA PHE A 19 -20.42 -3.51 -24.86
C PHE A 19 -19.59 -2.25 -24.55
N ILE A 20 -20.23 -1.08 -24.57
CA ILE A 20 -19.59 0.20 -24.21
C ILE A 20 -19.22 0.22 -22.72
N ILE A 21 -20.09 -0.28 -21.85
CA ILE A 21 -19.82 -0.37 -20.40
C ILE A 21 -18.61 -1.28 -20.15
N ILE A 22 -18.54 -2.46 -20.78
CA ILE A 22 -17.40 -3.38 -20.68
C ILE A 22 -16.11 -2.69 -21.13
N LYS A 23 -16.11 -2.06 -22.30
CA LYS A 23 -14.92 -1.40 -22.83
C LYS A 23 -14.41 -0.32 -21.88
N LYS A 24 -15.32 0.44 -21.26
CA LYS A 24 -14.96 1.43 -20.23
C LYS A 24 -14.41 0.78 -18.96
N LEU A 25 -15.03 -0.30 -18.50
CA LEU A 25 -14.65 -1.01 -17.28
C LEU A 25 -13.29 -1.69 -17.44
N LEU A 26 -13.04 -2.32 -18.59
CA LEU A 26 -11.76 -2.93 -18.96
C LEU A 26 -10.65 -1.86 -19.13
N SER A 27 -10.97 -0.73 -19.75
CA SER A 27 -10.03 0.41 -19.85
C SER A 27 -9.67 0.96 -18.47
N PHE A 28 -10.66 1.16 -17.60
CA PHE A 28 -10.46 1.57 -16.22
C PHE A 28 -9.57 0.56 -15.46
N PHE A 29 -9.78 -0.74 -15.67
CA PHE A 29 -8.99 -1.79 -15.04
C PHE A 29 -7.54 -1.83 -15.53
N LEU A 30 -7.30 -1.75 -16.84
CA LEU A 30 -5.96 -1.63 -17.42
C LEU A 30 -5.24 -0.40 -16.85
N PHE A 31 -5.95 0.73 -16.77
CA PHE A 31 -5.42 1.94 -16.15
C PHE A 31 -5.11 1.75 -14.66
N PHE A 32 -5.98 1.07 -13.91
CA PHE A 32 -5.77 0.76 -12.50
C PHE A 32 -4.55 -0.15 -12.28
N LEU A 33 -4.42 -1.23 -13.05
CA LEU A 33 -3.26 -2.12 -13.01
C LEU A 33 -1.95 -1.39 -13.37
N LEU A 34 -1.95 -0.62 -14.46
CA LEU A 34 -0.79 0.19 -14.86
C LEU A 34 -0.45 1.23 -13.79
N SER A 35 -1.45 1.80 -13.14
CA SER A 35 -1.24 2.75 -12.04
C SER A 35 -0.61 2.06 -10.83
N ILE A 36 -1.02 0.84 -10.50
CA ILE A 36 -0.42 0.06 -9.39
C ILE A 36 1.01 -0.40 -9.70
N THR A 37 1.44 -0.48 -10.96
CA THR A 37 2.79 -0.92 -11.32
C THR A 37 3.77 0.23 -11.59
N ILE A 38 3.37 1.20 -12.42
CA ILE A 38 4.24 2.29 -12.87
C ILE A 38 4.37 3.38 -11.81
N TYR A 39 3.25 3.74 -11.16
CA TYR A 39 3.23 4.84 -10.21
C TYR A 39 4.15 4.60 -9.00
N PRO A 40 4.16 3.42 -8.35
CA PRO A 40 5.08 3.15 -7.25
C PRO A 40 6.53 3.19 -7.69
N PHE A 41 6.86 2.70 -8.88
CA PHE A 41 8.24 2.74 -9.34
C PHE A 41 8.74 4.19 -9.47
N LYS A 42 7.93 5.06 -10.09
CA LYS A 42 8.22 6.50 -10.14
C LYS A 42 8.36 7.11 -8.74
N GLN A 43 7.48 6.70 -7.82
CA GLN A 43 7.44 7.14 -6.43
C GLN A 43 8.74 6.77 -5.69
N PHE A 44 9.17 5.52 -5.85
CA PHE A 44 10.43 5.02 -5.31
C PHE A 44 11.66 5.75 -5.84
N MET A 45 11.71 6.01 -7.15
CA MET A 45 12.83 6.74 -7.75
C MET A 45 12.93 8.18 -7.22
N ILE A 46 11.78 8.83 -6.96
CA ILE A 46 11.73 10.15 -6.30
C ILE A 46 12.28 10.05 -4.87
N ASN A 47 11.89 9.03 -4.10
CA ASN A 47 12.40 8.80 -2.75
C ASN A 47 13.92 8.61 -2.73
N ILE A 48 14.46 7.73 -3.58
CA ILE A 48 15.91 7.49 -3.67
C ILE A 48 16.64 8.80 -3.98
N ARG A 49 16.14 9.56 -4.96
CA ARG A 49 16.72 10.86 -5.31
C ARG A 49 16.72 11.80 -4.10
N ASP A 50 15.59 11.99 -3.42
CA ASP A 50 15.51 12.91 -2.29
C ASP A 50 16.37 12.43 -1.10
N THR A 51 16.49 11.11 -0.91
CA THR A 51 17.38 10.48 0.07
C THR A 51 18.84 10.78 -0.22
N ILE A 52 19.26 10.89 -1.48
CA ILE A 52 20.67 11.13 -1.88
C ILE A 52 20.98 12.62 -2.04
N LEU A 53 20.12 13.36 -2.76
CA LEU A 53 20.36 14.72 -3.22
C LEU A 53 19.58 15.79 -2.44
N GLY A 54 18.56 15.42 -1.64
CA GLY A 54 17.69 16.38 -0.96
C GLY A 54 16.97 17.33 -1.92
N LYS A 55 16.73 18.59 -1.50
CA LYS A 55 16.11 19.64 -2.33
C LYS A 55 17.12 20.28 -3.29
N ASN A 56 17.76 19.47 -4.14
CA ASN A 56 18.64 20.02 -5.16
C ASN A 56 17.81 20.60 -6.32
N LYS A 57 17.90 21.93 -6.52
CA LYS A 57 17.10 22.68 -7.51
C LYS A 57 17.47 22.34 -8.97
N PHE A 58 18.63 21.75 -9.20
CA PHE A 58 19.19 21.54 -10.54
C PHE A 58 18.36 20.59 -11.40
N LEU A 59 17.77 19.55 -10.81
CA LEU A 59 17.09 18.50 -11.58
C LEU A 59 15.57 18.70 -11.72
N PHE A 60 14.88 19.25 -10.71
CA PHE A 60 13.41 19.40 -10.76
C PHE A 60 12.91 20.59 -9.93
N LYS A 61 12.30 21.57 -10.60
CA LYS A 61 11.64 22.75 -9.99
C LYS A 61 10.27 22.35 -9.44
N ASN A 62 10.09 22.37 -8.11
CA ASN A 62 8.82 22.31 -7.34
C ASN A 62 7.80 21.16 -7.63
N ALA A 63 8.03 20.27 -8.60
CA ALA A 63 7.06 19.27 -9.06
C ALA A 63 6.75 18.16 -8.04
N HIS A 64 7.50 18.08 -6.93
CA HIS A 64 7.48 16.93 -6.03
C HIS A 64 7.03 17.25 -4.60
N ASP A 65 6.64 18.48 -4.29
CA ASP A 65 6.29 18.81 -2.89
C ASP A 65 4.91 18.23 -2.51
N LYS A 66 4.03 18.03 -3.49
CA LYS A 66 2.71 17.37 -3.33
C LYS A 66 2.82 15.87 -3.05
N TYR A 67 3.96 15.26 -3.37
CA TYR A 67 4.18 13.82 -3.28
C TYR A 67 4.07 13.30 -1.84
N TYR A 68 4.77 13.96 -0.91
CA TYR A 68 4.77 13.62 0.51
C TYR A 68 3.46 14.01 1.22
N LYS A 69 2.49 14.56 0.49
CA LYS A 69 1.14 14.89 1.01
C LYS A 69 0.12 13.79 0.70
N VAL A 70 0.49 12.73 -0.03
CA VAL A 70 -0.43 11.66 -0.44
C VAL A 70 -0.02 10.30 0.16
N PRO A 71 -0.41 10.03 1.42
CA PRO A 71 -0.02 8.80 2.13
C PRO A 71 -0.61 7.53 1.52
N LEU A 72 -1.82 7.59 0.95
CA LEU A 72 -2.48 6.45 0.30
C LEU A 72 -1.56 5.75 -0.69
N ILE A 73 -0.92 6.53 -1.56
CA ILE A 73 -0.02 6.03 -2.57
C ILE A 73 1.21 5.38 -1.90
N THR A 74 1.82 6.07 -0.94
CA THR A 74 3.03 5.58 -0.26
C THR A 74 2.83 4.20 0.39
N TYR A 75 1.65 3.94 0.96
CA TYR A 75 1.42 2.69 1.70
C TYR A 75 0.69 1.61 0.90
N PHE A 76 -0.25 1.97 0.03
CA PHE A 76 -0.99 0.98 -0.76
C PHE A 76 -0.30 0.62 -2.07
N SER A 77 0.36 1.60 -2.71
CA SER A 77 0.99 1.36 -4.01
C SER A 77 2.39 0.74 -3.85
N SER A 78 2.98 0.74 -2.64
CA SER A 78 4.35 0.24 -2.42
C SER A 78 4.51 -1.27 -2.53
N PHE A 79 3.43 -2.03 -2.69
CA PHE A 79 3.44 -3.49 -2.85
C PHE A 79 4.45 -3.96 -3.90
N THR A 80 4.49 -3.35 -5.08
CA THR A 80 5.37 -3.76 -6.18
C THR A 80 6.84 -3.52 -5.87
N ILE A 81 7.16 -2.42 -5.19
CA ILE A 81 8.52 -2.09 -4.75
C ILE A 81 8.95 -3.03 -3.63
N ILE A 82 8.08 -3.27 -2.65
CA ILE A 82 8.37 -4.17 -1.54
C ILE A 82 8.57 -5.59 -2.08
N GLY A 83 7.75 -6.04 -3.02
CA GLY A 83 7.93 -7.34 -3.67
C GLY A 83 9.29 -7.44 -4.39
N PHE A 84 9.70 -6.37 -5.09
CA PHE A 84 11.04 -6.30 -5.70
C PHE A 84 12.15 -6.36 -4.65
N LEU A 85 12.05 -5.60 -3.55
CA LEU A 85 13.01 -5.64 -2.44
C LEU A 85 13.05 -7.00 -1.76
N VAL A 86 11.90 -7.64 -1.56
CA VAL A 86 11.81 -9.00 -1.02
C VAL A 86 12.57 -9.95 -1.91
N GLY A 87 12.36 -9.90 -3.23
CA GLY A 87 13.12 -10.70 -4.18
C GLY A 87 14.63 -10.48 -4.11
N LEU A 88 15.09 -9.25 -3.84
CA LEU A 88 16.50 -8.94 -3.65
C LEU A 88 17.07 -9.43 -2.30
N ILE A 89 16.27 -9.41 -1.22
CA ILE A 89 16.71 -9.88 0.09
C ILE A 89 16.68 -11.41 0.15
N THR A 90 15.67 -12.04 -0.45
CA THR A 90 15.60 -13.51 -0.58
C THR A 90 16.66 -14.04 -1.53
N SER A 91 17.13 -13.25 -2.50
CA SER A 91 18.21 -13.69 -3.39
C SER A 91 19.55 -13.91 -2.66
N ILE A 92 19.77 -13.22 -1.53
CA ILE A 92 20.93 -13.47 -0.65
C ILE A 92 20.87 -14.90 -0.07
N HIS A 93 19.69 -15.49 0.02
CA HIS A 93 19.45 -16.86 0.51
C HIS A 93 19.32 -17.87 -0.64
N LEU A 94 19.74 -17.53 -1.86
CA LEU A 94 19.63 -18.39 -3.06
C LEU A 94 20.26 -19.76 -2.85
N ASP A 95 21.40 -19.85 -2.18
CA ASP A 95 22.07 -21.13 -1.92
C ASP A 95 21.20 -22.04 -1.05
N TYR A 96 20.54 -21.48 -0.03
CA TYR A 96 19.60 -22.22 0.82
C TYR A 96 18.35 -22.66 0.05
N ILE A 97 17.75 -21.76 -0.74
CA ILE A 97 16.55 -22.04 -1.55
C ILE A 97 16.86 -23.08 -2.64
N SER A 98 18.05 -23.04 -3.24
CA SER A 98 18.47 -23.99 -4.28
C SER A 98 18.62 -25.41 -3.73
N ASN A 99 19.06 -25.54 -2.46
CA ASN A 99 19.30 -26.83 -1.82
C ASN A 99 18.02 -27.46 -1.26
N THR A 100 17.06 -26.66 -0.79
CA THR A 100 15.82 -27.17 -0.18
C THR A 100 14.63 -27.15 -1.14
N HIS A 101 14.73 -26.48 -2.28
CA HIS A 101 13.63 -26.20 -3.23
C HIS A 101 12.37 -25.60 -2.57
N GLN A 102 12.49 -25.09 -1.35
CA GLN A 102 11.39 -24.54 -0.58
C GLN A 102 11.83 -23.20 0.00
N ILE A 103 11.04 -22.17 -0.25
CA ILE A 103 11.20 -20.91 0.45
C ILE A 103 10.57 -21.11 1.83
N ASP A 104 11.39 -21.19 2.86
CA ASP A 104 10.92 -21.21 4.23
C ASP A 104 10.03 -19.99 4.50
N LEU A 105 8.84 -20.23 5.06
CA LEU A 105 7.89 -19.19 5.45
C LEU A 105 8.57 -18.16 6.35
N PHE A 106 9.46 -18.60 7.24
CA PHE A 106 10.21 -17.71 8.12
C PHE A 106 11.10 -16.74 7.33
N VAL A 107 11.85 -17.24 6.34
CA VAL A 107 12.70 -16.44 5.46
C VAL A 107 11.88 -15.43 4.66
N SER A 108 10.69 -15.82 4.19
CA SER A 108 9.78 -14.91 3.48
C SER A 108 9.30 -13.78 4.36
N ILE A 109 8.89 -14.09 5.60
CA ILE A 109 8.41 -13.09 6.57
C ILE A 109 9.52 -12.12 6.94
N ILE A 110 10.73 -12.60 7.24
CA ILE A 110 11.87 -11.75 7.58
C ILE A 110 12.29 -10.87 6.41
N SER A 111 12.33 -11.43 5.19
CA SER A 111 12.61 -10.66 3.96
C SER A 111 11.58 -9.55 3.73
N TYR A 112 10.30 -9.84 3.98
CA TYR A 112 9.23 -8.85 3.89
C TYR A 112 9.35 -7.75 4.94
N LEU A 113 9.60 -8.09 6.20
CA LEU A 113 9.74 -7.11 7.29
C LEU A 113 10.95 -6.20 7.06
N SER A 114 12.10 -6.77 6.69
CA SER A 114 13.31 -6.02 6.39
C SER A 114 13.13 -5.09 5.17
N SER A 115 12.54 -5.59 4.09
CA SER A 115 12.19 -4.78 2.90
C SER A 115 11.27 -3.61 3.25
N SER A 116 10.24 -3.88 4.07
CA SER A 116 9.29 -2.87 4.54
C SER A 116 10.00 -1.79 5.36
N PHE A 117 10.89 -2.18 6.27
CA PHE A 117 11.65 -1.27 7.10
C PHE A 117 12.60 -0.38 6.28
N VAL A 118 13.35 -0.98 5.35
CA VAL A 118 14.27 -0.25 4.45
C VAL A 118 13.50 0.72 3.56
N TYR A 119 12.39 0.28 2.97
CA TYR A 119 11.54 1.13 2.15
C TYR A 119 11.03 2.35 2.93
N LEU A 120 10.49 2.12 4.13
CA LEU A 120 9.93 3.19 4.96
C LEU A 120 11.00 4.14 5.48
N LEU A 121 12.15 3.64 5.93
CA LEU A 121 13.26 4.50 6.33
C LEU A 121 13.74 5.38 5.18
N SER A 122 13.91 4.82 3.98
CA SER A 122 14.26 5.62 2.80
C SER A 122 13.20 6.68 2.50
N PHE A 123 11.91 6.33 2.60
CA PHE A 123 10.82 7.28 2.42
C PHE A 123 10.88 8.45 3.43
N TYR A 124 10.91 8.16 4.73
CA TYR A 124 10.91 9.20 5.77
C TYR A 124 12.21 10.02 5.77
N PHE A 125 13.35 9.40 5.47
CA PHE A 125 14.61 10.10 5.35
C PHE A 125 14.66 10.99 4.10
N GLY A 126 14.14 10.51 2.97
CA GLY A 126 13.95 11.30 1.75
C GLY A 126 13.06 12.52 2.02
N MET A 127 11.94 12.32 2.71
CA MET A 127 11.05 13.40 3.15
C MET A 127 11.79 14.41 4.02
N TYR A 128 12.52 13.94 5.04
CA TYR A 128 13.31 14.79 5.93
C TYR A 128 14.33 15.61 5.13
N ARG A 129 15.15 14.97 4.29
CA ARG A 129 16.18 15.66 3.49
C ARG A 129 15.60 16.64 2.48
N ARG A 130 14.42 16.36 1.93
CA ARG A 130 13.69 17.25 1.02
C ARG A 130 13.26 18.54 1.72
N PHE A 131 12.76 18.43 2.95
CA PHE A 131 12.23 19.57 3.70
C PHE A 131 13.24 20.17 4.69
N LYS A 132 14.48 19.66 4.76
CA LYS A 132 15.55 20.13 5.68
C LYS A 132 16.09 21.55 5.43
N ILE A 133 15.60 22.30 4.44
CA ILE A 133 16.28 23.53 3.98
C ILE A 133 15.57 24.80 4.44
N ASP A 134 15.93 25.26 5.63
CA ASP A 134 16.69 26.50 5.93
C ASP A 134 16.58 26.72 7.44
N THR A 135 17.71 26.71 8.16
CA THR A 135 17.76 27.01 9.61
C THR A 135 17.22 28.41 9.95
N ASN A 136 17.08 29.26 8.93
CA ASN A 136 16.64 30.64 9.05
C ASN A 136 15.15 30.84 8.67
N ASN A 137 14.43 29.79 8.26
CA ASN A 137 13.03 29.91 7.83
C ASN A 137 12.11 28.96 8.60
N ILE A 138 11.33 29.52 9.52
CA ILE A 138 10.37 28.83 10.42
C ILE A 138 9.37 27.98 9.61
N GLU A 139 9.07 28.39 8.38
CA GLU A 139 8.14 27.70 7.47
C GLU A 139 8.61 26.28 7.09
N SER A 140 9.92 26.02 7.02
CA SER A 140 10.45 24.70 6.63
C SER A 140 10.20 23.61 7.68
N LYS A 141 10.29 23.98 8.97
CA LYS A 141 9.98 23.12 10.12
C LYS A 141 8.52 22.70 10.13
N GLY A 142 7.63 23.64 9.81
CA GLY A 142 6.19 23.43 9.72
C GLY A 142 5.83 22.37 8.68
N ILE A 143 6.42 22.43 7.49
CA ILE A 143 6.06 21.55 6.36
C ILE A 143 6.40 20.08 6.64
N PHE A 144 7.55 19.78 7.24
CA PHE A 144 7.91 18.40 7.57
C PHE A 144 6.97 17.81 8.62
N LEU A 145 6.68 18.57 9.68
CA LEU A 145 5.74 18.15 10.73
C LEU A 145 4.30 18.04 10.22
N GLU A 146 3.88 18.92 9.30
CA GLU A 146 2.60 18.84 8.60
C GLU A 146 2.51 17.54 7.79
N ASN A 147 3.54 17.20 7.02
CA ASN A 147 3.54 15.95 6.26
C ASN A 147 3.52 14.73 7.20
N LEU A 148 4.29 14.75 8.29
CA LEU A 148 4.22 13.69 9.30
C LEU A 148 2.81 13.55 9.90
N SER A 149 2.12 14.67 10.16
CA SER A 149 0.77 14.66 10.72
C SER A 149 -0.26 14.12 9.73
N ILE A 150 -0.18 14.51 8.45
CA ILE A 150 -1.03 13.98 7.36
C ILE A 150 -0.86 12.45 7.26
N HIS A 151 0.38 11.97 7.26
CA HIS A 151 0.67 10.54 7.22
C HIS A 151 0.11 9.81 8.43
N ARG A 152 0.22 10.39 9.63
CA ARG A 152 -0.32 9.80 10.86
C ARG A 152 -1.84 9.75 10.87
N GLN A 153 -2.50 10.82 10.44
CA GLN A 153 -3.96 10.86 10.32
C GLN A 153 -4.46 9.77 9.38
N PHE A 154 -3.80 9.61 8.22
CA PHE A 154 -4.10 8.54 7.28
C PHE A 154 -3.89 7.15 7.88
N LEU A 155 -2.75 6.91 8.54
CA LEU A 155 -2.45 5.60 9.14
C LEU A 155 -3.46 5.27 10.27
N ASN A 156 -3.81 6.23 11.12
CA ASN A 156 -4.83 6.03 12.14
C ASN A 156 -6.20 5.70 11.52
N LEU A 157 -6.57 6.41 10.45
CA LEU A 157 -7.79 6.14 9.70
C LEU A 157 -7.77 4.75 9.06
N SER A 158 -6.63 4.34 8.51
CA SER A 158 -6.49 3.05 7.83
C SER A 158 -6.59 1.87 8.80
N PHE A 159 -6.39 2.06 10.11
CA PHE A 159 -6.60 1.01 11.12
C PHE A 159 -8.04 0.90 11.64
N ILE A 160 -8.93 1.86 11.33
CA ILE A 160 -10.33 1.82 11.79
C ILE A 160 -11.07 0.56 11.33
N PRO A 161 -11.00 0.14 10.04
CA PRO A 161 -11.69 -1.08 9.60
C PRO A 161 -11.19 -2.33 10.34
N ILE A 162 -9.88 -2.44 10.57
CA ILE A 162 -9.26 -3.58 11.27
C ILE A 162 -9.69 -3.61 12.74
N THR A 163 -9.60 -2.47 13.42
CA THR A 163 -10.03 -2.37 14.82
C THR A 163 -11.52 -2.66 14.99
N PHE A 164 -12.36 -2.24 14.03
CA PHE A 164 -13.76 -2.62 13.99
C PHE A 164 -13.96 -4.14 13.85
N VAL A 165 -13.25 -4.80 12.92
CA VAL A 165 -13.31 -6.26 12.74
C VAL A 165 -12.85 -7.00 13.99
N ILE A 166 -11.74 -6.60 14.61
CA ILE A 166 -11.23 -7.19 15.85
C ILE A 166 -12.26 -7.03 16.98
N THR A 167 -12.89 -5.85 17.09
CA THR A 167 -13.92 -5.58 18.09
C THR A 167 -15.13 -6.48 17.87
N LEU A 168 -15.57 -6.65 16.62
CA LEU A 168 -16.69 -7.51 16.26
C LEU A 168 -16.38 -8.98 16.59
N ILE A 169 -15.18 -9.47 16.27
CA ILE A 169 -14.71 -10.81 16.66
C ILE A 169 -14.71 -10.96 18.19
N GLY A 170 -14.25 -9.94 18.91
CA GLY A 170 -14.25 -9.91 20.38
C GLY A 170 -15.67 -9.98 20.97
N ILE A 171 -16.65 -9.28 20.38
CA ILE A 171 -18.06 -9.33 20.77
C ILE A 171 -18.65 -10.71 20.49
N ILE A 172 -18.42 -11.29 19.30
CA ILE A 172 -18.91 -12.64 18.99
C ILE A 172 -18.32 -13.67 19.97
N SER A 173 -17.03 -13.53 20.30
CA SER A 173 -16.34 -14.41 21.24
C SER A 173 -16.89 -14.28 22.67
N SER A 174 -17.26 -13.06 23.10
CA SER A 174 -17.83 -12.81 24.42
C SER A 174 -19.27 -13.32 24.58
N LEU A 175 -20.00 -13.50 23.48
CA LEU A 175 -21.35 -14.11 23.45
C LEU A 175 -21.35 -15.63 23.71
N LYS A 176 -20.26 -16.21 24.22
CA LYS A 176 -20.07 -17.66 24.50
C LYS A 176 -20.26 -18.55 23.27
N ILE A 177 -20.18 -18.01 22.06
CA ILE A 177 -20.06 -18.79 20.84
C ILE A 177 -18.56 -19.11 20.71
N PRO A 178 -18.11 -20.35 20.94
CA PRO A 178 -16.70 -20.67 20.81
C PRO A 178 -16.29 -20.50 19.35
N ILE A 179 -15.65 -19.37 19.03
CA ILE A 179 -15.02 -19.14 17.74
C ILE A 179 -13.73 -19.97 17.71
N LYS A 180 -13.85 -21.25 17.33
CA LYS A 180 -12.71 -22.07 16.95
C LYS A 180 -12.48 -21.88 15.46
N ILE A 181 -11.81 -20.80 15.07
CA ILE A 181 -11.31 -20.65 13.70
C ILE A 181 -9.96 -21.34 13.67
N SER A 182 -9.91 -22.54 13.11
CA SER A 182 -8.65 -23.21 12.80
C SER A 182 -8.09 -22.68 11.47
N ILE A 183 -6.77 -22.81 11.27
CA ILE A 183 -6.13 -22.53 9.97
C ILE A 183 -6.79 -23.36 8.85
N TYR A 184 -7.27 -24.56 9.18
CA TYR A 184 -8.02 -25.43 8.26
C TYR A 184 -9.34 -24.79 7.81
N ASP A 185 -10.08 -24.12 8.72
CA ASP A 185 -11.33 -23.42 8.38
C ASP A 185 -11.08 -22.18 7.51
N ILE A 186 -9.95 -21.49 7.74
CA ILE A 186 -9.50 -20.40 6.87
C ILE A 186 -9.17 -20.94 5.47
N ASN A 187 -8.46 -22.06 5.39
CA ASN A 187 -8.10 -22.65 4.09
C ASN A 187 -9.34 -23.15 3.32
N ASN A 188 -10.31 -23.75 4.02
CA ASN A 188 -11.57 -24.18 3.41
C ASN A 188 -12.42 -23.00 2.94
N SER A 189 -12.50 -21.92 3.72
CA SER A 189 -13.21 -20.71 3.28
C SER A 189 -12.53 -20.04 2.09
N LEU A 190 -11.19 -20.01 2.04
CA LEU A 190 -10.44 -19.53 0.88
C LEU A 190 -10.68 -20.41 -0.36
N ASN A 191 -10.68 -21.73 -0.21
CA ASN A 191 -10.99 -22.66 -1.29
C ASN A 191 -12.43 -22.48 -1.78
N TYR A 192 -13.38 -22.33 -0.87
CA TYR A 192 -14.78 -22.05 -1.22
C TYR A 192 -14.94 -20.73 -1.98
N ILE A 193 -14.25 -19.67 -1.54
CA ILE A 193 -14.20 -18.40 -2.27
C ILE A 193 -13.58 -18.60 -3.65
N SER A 194 -12.47 -19.34 -3.76
CA SER A 194 -11.79 -19.65 -5.03
C SER A 194 -12.69 -20.41 -5.99
N ASP A 195 -13.38 -21.45 -5.52
CA ASP A 195 -14.31 -22.25 -6.33
C ASP A 195 -15.48 -21.41 -6.82
N ILE A 196 -16.01 -20.53 -5.95
CA ILE A 196 -17.00 -19.54 -6.35
C ILE A 196 -16.45 -18.64 -7.46
N MET A 197 -15.23 -18.12 -7.31
CA MET A 197 -14.60 -17.23 -8.30
C MET A 197 -14.44 -17.91 -9.66
N ILE A 198 -14.01 -19.17 -9.69
CA ILE A 198 -13.85 -19.96 -10.92
C ILE A 198 -15.21 -20.19 -11.58
N ASN A 199 -16.21 -20.60 -10.81
CA ASN A 199 -17.57 -20.86 -11.33
C ASN A 199 -18.25 -19.62 -11.92
N TYR A 200 -17.97 -18.41 -11.39
CA TYR A 200 -18.48 -17.18 -11.98
C TYR A 200 -17.80 -16.83 -13.31
N VAL A 201 -16.50 -17.12 -13.45
CA VAL A 201 -15.71 -16.83 -14.65
C VAL A 201 -16.01 -17.81 -15.79
N ASP A 202 -16.22 -19.10 -15.47
CA ASP A 202 -16.53 -20.15 -16.44
C ASP A 202 -18.01 -20.21 -16.85
N SER A 203 -18.82 -19.25 -16.40
CA SER A 203 -20.23 -19.19 -16.76
C SER A 203 -20.43 -18.75 -18.21
N ASN A 204 -21.32 -19.43 -18.94
CA ASN A 204 -21.72 -18.99 -20.29
C ASN A 204 -22.60 -17.72 -20.28
N ASN A 205 -22.94 -17.19 -19.10
CA ASN A 205 -23.79 -16.01 -18.94
C ASN A 205 -22.95 -14.78 -18.64
N PHE A 206 -23.02 -13.82 -19.56
CA PHE A 206 -22.27 -12.57 -19.49
C PHE A 206 -22.46 -11.76 -18.18
N LEU A 207 -23.67 -11.70 -17.61
CA LEU A 207 -23.90 -10.99 -16.34
C LEU A 207 -23.19 -11.66 -15.17
N ILE A 208 -23.08 -12.99 -15.20
CA ILE A 208 -22.44 -13.81 -14.18
C ILE A 208 -20.91 -13.62 -14.25
N ILE A 209 -20.34 -13.56 -15.46
CA ILE A 209 -18.93 -13.19 -15.67
C ILE A 209 -18.63 -11.79 -15.13
N LEU A 210 -19.47 -10.80 -15.41
CA LEU A 210 -19.28 -9.42 -14.95
C LEU A 210 -19.32 -9.32 -13.41
N LEU A 211 -20.25 -10.03 -12.76
CA LEU A 211 -20.30 -10.12 -11.30
C LEU A 211 -19.07 -10.81 -10.72
N GLY A 212 -18.62 -11.92 -11.33
CA GLY A 212 -17.38 -12.58 -10.96
C GLY A 212 -16.17 -11.66 -11.06
N PHE A 213 -16.09 -10.88 -12.14
CA PHE A 213 -15.01 -9.92 -12.34
C PHE A 213 -14.98 -8.82 -11.27
N ILE A 214 -16.14 -8.24 -10.93
CA ILE A 214 -16.26 -7.24 -9.86
C ILE A 214 -15.84 -7.84 -8.51
N LEU A 215 -16.33 -9.04 -8.20
CA LEU A 215 -16.03 -9.74 -6.96
C LEU A 215 -14.52 -10.02 -6.84
N ASN A 216 -13.87 -10.48 -7.91
CA ASN A 216 -12.43 -10.70 -7.96
C ASN A 216 -11.63 -9.40 -7.72
N LEU A 217 -12.09 -8.28 -8.28
CA LEU A 217 -11.46 -6.98 -8.07
C LEU A 217 -11.58 -6.53 -6.60
N THR A 218 -12.76 -6.67 -6.01
CA THR A 218 -12.98 -6.34 -4.60
C THR A 218 -12.08 -7.19 -3.70
N ILE A 219 -11.98 -8.50 -3.96
CA ILE A 219 -11.10 -9.41 -3.23
C ILE A 219 -9.64 -8.98 -3.38
N LEU A 220 -9.18 -8.66 -4.59
CA LEU A 220 -7.80 -8.20 -4.83
C LEU A 220 -7.50 -6.94 -4.01
N VAL A 221 -8.41 -5.96 -3.97
CA VAL A 221 -8.24 -4.74 -3.17
C VAL A 221 -8.16 -5.05 -1.68
N ILE A 222 -9.00 -5.96 -1.17
CA ILE A 222 -8.98 -6.40 0.22
C ILE A 222 -7.66 -7.12 0.55
N LEU A 223 -7.18 -8.00 -0.32
CA LEU A 223 -5.91 -8.72 -0.15
C LEU A 223 -4.73 -7.76 -0.14
N LEU A 224 -4.68 -6.80 -1.07
CA LEU A 224 -3.67 -5.75 -1.09
C LEU A 224 -3.70 -4.94 0.21
N TYR A 225 -4.89 -4.58 0.70
CA TYR A 225 -5.03 -3.90 1.99
C TYR A 225 -4.45 -4.73 3.14
N ILE A 226 -4.87 -5.99 3.28
CA ILE A 226 -4.38 -6.91 4.34
C ILE A 226 -2.85 -7.02 4.29
N PHE A 227 -2.30 -7.20 3.10
CA PHE A 227 -0.85 -7.31 2.91
C PHE A 227 -0.10 -6.04 3.31
N THR A 228 -0.73 -4.87 3.21
CA THR A 228 -0.10 -3.59 3.61
C THR A 228 -0.22 -3.29 5.10
N ILE A 229 -0.99 -4.06 5.88
CA ILE A 229 -1.17 -3.81 7.33
C ILE A 229 0.16 -3.79 8.09
N PRO A 230 1.06 -4.79 7.93
CA PRO A 230 2.32 -4.76 8.67
C PRO A 230 3.20 -3.57 8.27
N LEU A 231 3.23 -3.23 6.97
CA LEU A 231 3.90 -2.02 6.48
C LEU A 231 3.33 -0.76 7.15
N GLN A 232 2.00 -0.63 7.22
CA GLN A 232 1.34 0.52 7.86
C GLN A 232 1.70 0.62 9.35
N LEU A 233 1.81 -0.50 10.06
CA LEU A 233 2.20 -0.53 11.48
C LEU A 233 3.64 -0.04 11.67
N ILE A 234 4.56 -0.56 10.85
CA ILE A 234 5.97 -0.11 10.84
C ILE A 234 6.03 1.39 10.50
N ALA A 235 5.24 1.84 9.52
CA ALA A 235 5.19 3.24 9.13
C ALA A 235 4.70 4.14 10.25
N LEU A 236 3.67 3.72 11.00
CA LEU A 236 3.16 4.47 12.15
C LEU A 236 4.25 4.60 13.21
N PHE A 237 4.94 3.49 13.55
CA PHE A 237 6.05 3.50 14.48
C PHE A 237 7.15 4.47 14.04
N ILE A 238 7.65 4.34 12.80
CA ILE A 238 8.70 5.21 12.26
C ILE A 238 8.23 6.68 12.25
N ASN A 239 6.97 6.97 11.90
CA ASN A 239 6.41 8.32 11.95
C ASN A 239 6.49 8.95 13.36
N TYR A 240 6.15 8.19 14.40
CA TYR A 240 6.27 8.64 15.78
C TYR A 240 7.73 8.90 16.16
N VAL A 241 8.63 7.99 15.80
CA VAL A 241 10.07 8.14 16.04
C VAL A 241 10.62 9.40 15.37
N PHE A 242 10.31 9.63 14.09
CA PHE A 242 10.76 10.83 13.37
C PHE A 242 10.20 12.12 13.99
N LYS A 243 8.91 12.15 14.36
CA LYS A 243 8.32 13.31 15.05
C LYS A 243 9.07 13.59 16.36
N TYR A 244 9.27 12.54 17.16
CA TYR A 244 9.93 12.66 18.47
C TYR A 244 11.35 13.20 18.34
N PHE A 245 12.18 12.61 17.48
CA PHE A 245 13.54 13.10 17.23
C PHE A 245 13.56 14.52 16.67
N TYR A 246 12.57 14.90 15.86
CA TYR A 246 12.54 16.24 15.29
C TYR A 246 12.10 17.32 16.29
N GLU A 247 11.22 16.98 17.24
CA GLU A 247 10.74 17.88 18.29
C GLU A 247 11.71 17.96 19.48
N HIS A 248 12.34 16.84 19.85
CA HIS A 248 13.13 16.73 21.08
C HIS A 248 14.62 16.42 20.86
N GLY A 249 15.05 16.14 19.63
CA GLY A 249 16.43 15.75 19.31
C GLY A 249 17.49 16.78 19.71
N SER A 250 17.15 18.07 19.73
CA SER A 250 18.06 19.13 20.20
C SER A 250 18.43 18.95 21.67
N TYR A 251 17.46 18.65 22.54
CA TYR A 251 17.72 18.47 23.98
C TYR A 251 18.67 17.30 24.24
N TYR A 252 18.57 16.22 23.46
CA TYR A 252 19.51 15.12 23.55
C TYR A 252 20.92 15.56 23.17
N LYS A 253 21.05 16.32 22.08
CA LYS A 253 22.35 16.85 21.65
C LYS A 253 22.95 17.76 22.72
N ASP A 254 22.13 18.62 23.33
CA ASP A 254 22.56 19.54 24.38
C ASP A 254 23.08 18.76 25.60
N ILE A 255 22.36 17.73 26.06
CA ILE A 255 22.82 16.83 27.13
C ILE A 255 24.19 16.20 26.80
N PHE A 256 24.35 15.65 25.58
CA PHE A 256 25.62 15.02 25.19
C PHE A 256 26.76 16.02 24.97
N GLN A 257 26.44 17.29 24.67
CA GLN A 257 27.43 18.37 24.59
C GLN A 257 27.87 18.83 25.98
N ASP A 258 26.95 18.88 26.95
CA ASP A 258 27.25 19.18 28.35
C ASP A 258 28.13 18.08 28.99
N PHE A 259 28.03 16.83 28.53
CA PHE A 259 28.96 15.76 28.92
C PHE A 259 30.35 15.85 28.27
N ASN A 260 30.52 16.68 27.23
CA ASN A 260 31.79 16.87 26.53
C ASN A 260 32.62 18.03 27.12
N ILE A 261 32.34 18.43 28.37
CA ILE A 261 33.03 19.54 29.07
C ILE A 261 34.42 19.15 29.61
N ASP A 262 34.85 17.88 29.49
CA ASP A 262 36.22 17.48 29.82
C ASP A 262 37.12 17.37 28.57
N LYS A 263 37.44 18.53 27.95
CA LYS A 263 38.68 18.77 27.18
C LYS A 263 39.09 20.24 27.20
#